data_AF-A0A924Z568-F1
#
_entry.id   AF-A0A924Z568-F1
#
_cell.length_a   1.000
_cell.length_b   1.000
_cell.length_c   1.000
_cell.angle_alpha   90.00
_cell.angle_beta   90.00
_cell.angle_gamma   90.00
#
_symmetry.space_group_name_H-M   'P 1'
#
loop_
_entity.id
_entity.type
_entity.pdbx_description
1 polymer ?
#
loop_
_entity_poly.entity_id
_entity_poly.type
_entity_poly.pdbx_seq_one_letter_code
_entity_poly.pdbx_strand_id
1 'polypeptide(L)'
;MKIDFVSDIACPWCAVGLNALELALTRVAPDITATLHFQPFELNPQMGPEGQDIVEHITQKYGISPAQVAVNTENIRQRGAEVGFTFGIGKRSRTWNTFNAHRLLHWA
;
A
#
# COMPACT_ATOMS: atom_id res chain seq x y z
N MET A 1 -6.62 -6.75 22.19
CA MET A 1 -5.42 -7.30 21.52
C MET A 1 -4.64 -6.17 20.85
N LYS A 2 -3.31 -6.25 20.75
CA LYS A 2 -2.52 -5.29 19.95
C LYS A 2 -2.13 -5.94 18.62
N ILE A 3 -2.23 -5.20 17.51
CA ILE A 3 -1.73 -5.63 16.19
C ILE A 3 -0.74 -4.58 15.71
N ASP A 4 0.51 -4.99 15.50
CA ASP A 4 1.52 -4.18 14.82
C ASP A 4 1.37 -4.36 13.30
N PHE A 5 0.94 -3.30 12.62
CA PHE A 5 0.68 -3.29 11.17
C PHE A 5 1.86 -2.64 10.44
N VAL A 6 2.76 -3.48 9.93
CA VAL A 6 3.94 -3.04 9.17
C VAL A 6 3.54 -2.71 7.75
N SER A 7 3.74 -1.46 7.32
CA SER A 7 3.24 -1.01 6.02
C SER A 7 4.05 0.13 5.40
N ASP A 8 3.94 0.25 4.08
CA ASP A 8 4.47 1.36 3.30
C ASP A 8 3.33 2.11 2.59
N ILE A 9 3.43 3.43 2.53
CA ILE A 9 2.46 4.32 1.87
C ILE A 9 2.48 4.10 0.35
N ALA A 10 3.63 3.74 -0.21
CA ALA A 10 3.77 3.43 -1.64
C ALA A 10 3.18 2.08 -2.03
N CYS A 11 2.85 1.21 -1.06
CA CYS A 11 2.39 -0.16 -1.28
C CYS A 11 0.86 -0.20 -1.48
N PRO A 12 0.35 -0.54 -2.67
CA PRO A 12 -1.10 -0.62 -2.85
C PRO A 12 -1.70 -1.79 -2.07
N TRP A 13 -0.98 -2.90 -1.88
CA TRP A 13 -1.46 -4.02 -1.09
C TRP A 13 -1.60 -3.70 0.39
N CYS A 14 -0.82 -2.76 0.94
CA CYS A 14 -1.00 -2.31 2.32
C CYS A 14 -2.36 -1.62 2.51
N ALA A 15 -2.82 -0.83 1.54
CA ALA A 15 -4.15 -0.22 1.58
C ALA A 15 -5.27 -1.26 1.52
N VAL A 16 -5.15 -2.24 0.61
CA VAL A 16 -6.11 -3.36 0.52
C VAL A 16 -6.12 -4.16 1.84
N GLY A 17 -4.94 -4.50 2.36
CA GLY A 17 -4.78 -5.28 3.58
C GLY A 17 -5.34 -4.58 4.82
N LEU A 18 -5.16 -3.27 4.95
CA LEU A 18 -5.73 -2.49 6.05
C LEU A 18 -7.26 -2.52 6.01
N ASN A 19 -7.87 -2.27 4.86
CA ASN A 19 -9.33 -2.31 4.72
C ASN A 19 -9.90 -3.71 4.98
N ALA A 20 -9.21 -4.75 4.48
CA ALA A 20 -9.59 -6.14 4.77
C ALA A 20 -9.51 -6.45 6.28
N LEU A 21 -8.48 -5.96 6.96
CA LEU A 21 -8.30 -6.12 8.41
C LEU A 21 -9.39 -5.40 9.20
N GLU A 22 -9.71 -4.15 8.84
CA GLU A 22 -10.79 -3.38 9.48
C GLU A 22 -12.17 -4.05 9.32
N LEU A 23 -12.46 -4.59 8.14
CA LEU A 23 -13.66 -5.39 7.90
C LEU A 23 -13.67 -6.67 8.76
N ALA A 24 -12.54 -7.36 8.88
CA ALA A 24 -12.43 -8.55 9.72
C ALA A 24 -12.64 -8.23 11.20
N LEU A 25 -12.03 -7.14 11.71
CA LEU A 25 -12.19 -6.68 13.08
C LEU A 25 -13.64 -6.31 13.40
N THR A 26 -14.35 -5.69 12.44
CA THR A 26 -15.78 -5.39 12.58
C THR A 26 -16.62 -6.66 12.74
N ARG A 27 -16.30 -7.74 12.01
CA ARG A 27 -17.05 -9.01 12.06
C ARG A 27 -16.88 -9.79 13.35
N VAL A 28 -15.74 -9.61 14.04
CA VAL A 28 -15.44 -10.31 15.30
C VAL A 28 -15.71 -9.44 16.53
N ALA A 29 -16.18 -8.22 16.34
CA ALA A 29 -16.61 -7.35 17.43
C ALA A 29 -18.00 -7.80 17.97
N PRO A 30 -18.28 -7.64 19.28
CA PRO A 30 -17.40 -7.05 20.30
C PRO A 30 -16.43 -8.04 20.96
N ASP A 31 -16.52 -9.34 20.64
CA ASP A 31 -15.79 -10.41 21.32
C ASP A 31 -14.27 -10.23 21.23
N ILE A 32 -13.78 -9.76 20.08
CA ILE A 32 -12.38 -9.40 19.88
C ILE A 32 -12.27 -7.92 19.56
N THR A 33 -11.61 -7.19 20.45
CA THR A 33 -11.18 -5.80 20.21
C THR A 33 -9.68 -5.76 19.95
N ALA A 34 -9.27 -4.97 18.96
CA ALA A 34 -7.88 -4.76 18.62
C ALA A 34 -7.53 -3.28 18.56
N THR A 35 -6.33 -2.94 19.03
CA THR A 35 -5.70 -1.64 18.80
C THR A 35 -4.64 -1.83 17.71
N LEU A 36 -4.77 -1.07 16.62
CA LEU A 36 -3.79 -1.06 15.54
C LEU A 36 -2.65 -0.11 15.88
N HIS A 37 -1.42 -0.57 15.65
CA HIS A 37 -0.21 0.22 15.79
C HIS A 37 0.59 0.13 14.50
N PHE A 38 0.72 1.26 13.80
CA PHE A 38 1.38 1.28 12.51
C PHE A 38 2.90 1.29 12.68
N GLN A 39 3.58 0.41 11.95
CA GLN A 39 5.04 0.32 11.91
C GLN A 39 5.53 0.70 10.51
N PRO A 40 6.48 1.63 10.39
CA PRO A 40 6.95 2.09 9.08
C PRO A 40 7.75 1.00 8.37
N PHE A 41 7.56 0.90 7.07
CA PHE A 41 8.37 0.07 6.18
C PHE A 41 8.58 0.81 4.86
N GLU A 42 9.79 0.72 4.30
CA GLU A 42 10.10 1.31 2.99
C GLU A 42 10.31 0.19 1.97
N LEU A 43 9.46 0.14 0.93
CA LEU A 43 9.64 -0.79 -0.18
C LEU A 43 10.88 -0.47 -1.01
N ASN A 44 11.25 0.81 -1.05
CA ASN A 44 12.33 1.34 -1.87
C ASN A 44 13.17 2.38 -1.09
N PRO A 45 13.90 1.98 -0.03
CA PRO A 45 14.62 2.91 0.84
C PRO A 45 15.75 3.66 0.12
N GLN A 46 16.27 3.10 -0.98
CA GLN A 46 17.33 3.70 -1.80
C GLN A 46 16.78 4.57 -2.95
N MET A 47 15.47 4.80 -3.01
CA MET A 47 14.87 5.63 -4.05
C MET A 47 15.29 7.09 -3.86
N GLY A 48 15.77 7.73 -4.93
CA GLY A 48 16.10 9.15 -4.92
C GLY A 48 14.87 10.06 -4.70
N PRO A 49 15.07 11.32 -4.29
CA PRO A 49 13.98 12.26 -3.99
C PRO A 49 13.12 12.56 -5.22
N GLU A 50 13.69 12.49 -6.41
CA GLU A 50 12.98 12.60 -7.66
C GLU A 50 12.12 11.39 -7.99
N GLY A 51 12.18 10.27 -7.27
CA GLY A 51 11.37 9.08 -7.56
C GLY A 51 11.57 8.52 -8.97
N GLN A 52 10.69 7.60 -9.37
CA GLN A 52 10.77 6.92 -10.67
C GLN A 52 9.37 6.80 -11.30
N ASP A 53 9.31 6.74 -12.63
CA ASP A 53 8.08 6.30 -13.30
C ASP A 53 7.63 4.93 -12.77
N ILE A 54 6.34 4.78 -12.49
CA ILE A 54 5.85 3.59 -11.81
C ILE A 54 5.92 2.34 -12.69
N VAL A 55 5.65 2.47 -13.99
CA VAL A 55 5.66 1.32 -14.91
C VAL A 55 7.09 0.88 -15.13
N GLU A 56 7.99 1.83 -15.34
CA GLU A 56 9.42 1.58 -15.45
C GLU A 56 9.96 0.88 -14.19
N HIS A 57 9.66 1.43 -13.01
CA HIS A 57 10.13 0.89 -11.72
C HIS A 57 9.67 -0.55 -11.51
N ILE A 58 8.38 -0.85 -11.72
CA ILE A 58 7.82 -2.19 -11.53
C ILE A 58 8.38 -3.17 -12.57
N THR A 59 8.55 -2.71 -13.82
CA THR A 59 9.18 -3.50 -14.89
C THR A 59 10.61 -3.90 -14.51
N GLN A 60 11.44 -2.95 -14.06
CA GLN A 60 12.81 -3.21 -13.64
C GLN A 60 12.89 -4.10 -12.38
N LYS A 61 12.04 -3.81 -11.39
CA LYS A 61 12.05 -4.52 -10.09
C LYS A 61 11.64 -5.98 -10.22
N TYR A 62 10.63 -6.27 -11.04
CA TYR A 62 10.04 -7.62 -11.13
C TYR A 62 10.33 -8.34 -12.45
N GLY A 63 10.98 -7.68 -13.42
CA GLY A 63 11.29 -8.29 -14.72
C GLY A 63 10.05 -8.60 -15.56
N ILE A 64 8.98 -7.82 -15.40
CA ILE A 64 7.69 -8.05 -16.09
C ILE A 64 7.42 -6.99 -17.16
N SER A 65 6.72 -7.36 -18.22
CA SER A 65 6.37 -6.43 -19.29
C SER A 65 5.40 -5.34 -18.83
N PRO A 66 5.37 -4.15 -19.49
CA PRO A 66 4.38 -3.11 -19.22
C PRO A 66 2.93 -3.59 -19.31
N ALA A 67 2.63 -4.55 -20.20
CA ALA A 67 1.31 -5.16 -20.31
C ALA A 67 0.96 -5.96 -19.05
N GLN A 68 1.91 -6.73 -18.50
CA GLN A 68 1.73 -7.42 -17.21
C GLN A 68 1.59 -6.43 -16.05
N VAL A 69 2.31 -5.31 -16.06
CA VAL A 69 2.12 -4.23 -15.06
C VAL A 69 0.68 -3.71 -15.09
N ALA A 70 0.13 -3.46 -16.28
CA ALA A 70 -1.25 -2.98 -16.44
C ALA A 70 -2.28 -3.99 -15.90
N VAL A 71 -2.12 -5.28 -16.24
CA VAL A 71 -2.98 -6.36 -15.73
C VAL A 71 -2.90 -6.45 -14.20
N ASN A 72 -1.69 -6.43 -13.63
CA ASN A 72 -1.49 -6.49 -12.19
C ASN A 72 -2.10 -5.28 -11.47
N THR A 73 -1.96 -4.08 -12.06
CA THR A 73 -2.54 -2.85 -11.52
C THR A 73 -4.07 -2.93 -11.49
N GLU A 74 -4.68 -3.45 -12.56
CA GLU A 74 -6.13 -3.63 -12.62
C GLU A 74 -6.62 -4.68 -11.60
N ASN A 75 -5.90 -5.79 -11.45
CA ASN A 75 -6.21 -6.80 -10.43
C ASN A 75 -6.18 -6.19 -9.03
N ILE A 76 -5.16 -5.39 -8.70
CA ILE A 76 -5.07 -4.69 -7.42
C ILE A 76 -6.24 -3.72 -7.24
N ARG A 77 -6.63 -3.00 -8.29
CA ARG A 77 -7.76 -2.07 -8.26
C ARG A 77 -9.07 -2.81 -7.92
N GLN A 78 -9.30 -3.95 -8.55
CA GLN A 78 -10.47 -4.79 -8.28
C GLN A 78 -10.47 -5.32 -6.85
N ARG A 79 -9.33 -5.82 -6.36
CA ARG A 79 -9.19 -6.27 -4.97
C ARG A 79 -9.41 -5.16 -3.94
N GLY A 80 -8.96 -3.94 -4.24
CA GLY A 80 -9.30 -2.78 -3.41
C GLY A 80 -10.81 -2.56 -3.33
N ALA A 81 -11.49 -2.58 -4.48
CA ALA A 81 -12.93 -2.35 -4.52
C ALA A 81 -13.72 -3.42 -3.73
N GLU A 82 -13.28 -4.69 -3.76
CA GLU A 82 -13.88 -5.79 -2.97
C GLU A 82 -13.84 -5.53 -1.45
N VAL A 83 -12.88 -4.74 -0.97
CA VAL A 83 -12.73 -4.39 0.46
C VAL A 83 -13.13 -2.94 0.75
N GLY A 84 -13.81 -2.26 -0.17
CA GLY A 84 -14.28 -0.89 0.01
C GLY A 84 -13.23 0.21 -0.25
N PHE A 85 -12.05 -0.14 -0.77
CA PHE A 85 -11.00 0.82 -1.09
C PHE A 85 -10.97 1.16 -2.59
N THR A 86 -11.15 2.44 -2.94
CA THR A 86 -11.15 2.87 -4.35
C THR A 86 -9.82 3.51 -4.74
N PHE A 87 -9.06 2.84 -5.60
CA PHE A 87 -7.85 3.43 -6.19
C PHE A 87 -8.18 4.46 -7.29
N GLY A 88 -7.43 5.56 -7.32
CA GLY A 88 -7.54 6.58 -8.36
C GLY A 88 -6.94 6.13 -9.70
N ILE A 89 -7.76 6.04 -10.74
CA ILE A 89 -7.33 5.67 -12.10
C ILE A 89 -6.49 6.80 -12.70
N GLY A 90 -5.31 6.47 -13.23
CA GLY A 90 -4.42 7.43 -13.91
C GLY A 90 -3.83 8.53 -13.00
N LYS A 91 -4.09 8.51 -11.69
CA LYS A 91 -3.63 9.55 -10.77
C LYS A 91 -2.18 9.38 -10.30
N ARG A 92 -1.65 8.16 -10.36
CA ARG A 92 -0.28 7.85 -9.93
C ARG A 92 0.57 7.50 -11.14
N SER A 93 1.40 8.44 -11.58
CA SER A 93 2.40 8.22 -12.63
C SER A 93 3.76 7.78 -12.07
N ARG A 94 4.03 8.07 -10.80
CA ARG A 94 5.36 7.86 -10.20
C ARG A 94 5.29 7.17 -8.86
N THR A 95 6.39 6.53 -8.50
CA THR A 95 6.66 6.07 -7.14
C THR A 95 7.76 6.93 -6.54
N TRP A 96 7.66 7.21 -5.24
CA TRP A 96 8.53 8.14 -4.54
C TRP A 96 9.17 7.45 -3.33
N ASN A 97 10.28 8.00 -2.85
CA ASN A 97 10.81 7.66 -1.54
C ASN A 97 9.79 8.00 -0.45
N THR A 98 9.55 7.09 0.49
CA THR A 98 8.53 7.24 1.53
C THR A 98 9.08 7.60 2.91
N PHE A 99 10.40 7.75 3.06
CA PHE A 99 11.06 8.07 4.34
C PHE A 99 10.45 9.29 5.05
N ASN A 100 10.33 10.42 4.34
CA ASN A 100 9.77 11.64 4.94
C ASN A 100 8.28 11.53 5.23
N ALA A 101 7.54 10.75 4.43
CA ALA A 101 6.13 10.51 4.68
C ALA A 101 5.93 9.65 5.95
N HIS A 102 6.79 8.64 6.18
CA HIS A 102 6.83 7.87 7.43
C HIS A 102 7.23 8.73 8.63
N ARG A 103 8.19 9.64 8.48
CA ARG A 103 8.52 10.61 9.55
C ARG A 103 7.34 11.48 9.93
N LEU A 104 6.55 11.93 8.96
CA LEU A 104 5.34 12.71 9.21
C LEU A 104 4.28 11.88 9.94
N LEU A 105 4.06 10.62 9.51
CA LEU A 105 3.11 9.72 10.18
C LEU A 105 3.54 9.36 11.60
N HIS A 106 4.84 9.26 11.88
CA HIS A 106 5.34 9.00 13.23
C HIS A 106 5.20 10.20 14.16
N TRP A 107 5.23 11.42 13.60
CA TRP A 107 5.05 12.65 14.36
C TRP A 107 3.59 12.93 14.74
N ALA A 108 2.64 12.53 13.88
CA ALA A 108 1.21 12.75 14.03
C ALA A 108 0.57 11.82 15.08
#